data_AF-A0A859CU79-F1
#
_entry.id   AF-A0A859CU79-F1
#
_cell.length_a   1.000
_cell.length_b   1.000
_cell.length_c   1.000
_cell.angle_alpha   90.00
_cell.angle_beta   90.00
_cell.angle_gamma   90.00
#
_symmetry.space_group_name_H-M   'P 1'
#
loop_
_entity.id
_entity.type
_entity.pdbx_description
1 polymer ?
#
loop_
_entity_poly.entity_id
_entity_poly.type
_entity_poly.pdbx_seq_one_letter_code
_entity_poly.pdbx_strand_id
1 'polypeptide(L)'
;MNKLNTLDTLITRFQQQKPIRASSLVITLYGDTIEPHGGTVWLGSLIKLLEPMGINERLMRTTIFRLTQDGWLTSDKVGRKSYYSLTGSGRRKFEQAFRRVYSANQTVWDGSWCLIMTQQLSADARKQLLENLNWQGFGVLTGQLIGSPSANLSDVNTVLASSNLQSKVIIFKTHQQEELAGKQIRMLVRECWELDKLGAHYQEFIDLFRPVWQELDEKDNIDAESSFLTRTLLIHEYRKLLLRDPQLPEELLPGDWEGRAARQLCRNIYRKITPAAEQWLGKNLESADGPLPEASQSFYQRFGGLN
;
A
#
# COMPACT_ATOMS: atom_id res chain seq x y z
N MET A 1 -0.81 -28.90 14.23
CA MET A 1 -0.56 -27.47 13.94
C MET A 1 -1.88 -26.85 13.55
N ASN A 2 -2.32 -25.79 14.24
CA ASN A 2 -3.61 -25.14 14.01
C ASN A 2 -3.54 -24.26 12.75
N LYS A 3 -3.71 -24.88 11.57
CA LYS A 3 -3.82 -24.17 10.30
C LYS A 3 -5.09 -23.33 10.24
N LEU A 4 -5.05 -22.26 9.44
CA LEU A 4 -6.24 -21.46 9.13
C LEU A 4 -6.96 -22.06 7.92
N ASN A 5 -8.21 -22.48 8.11
CA ASN A 5 -9.05 -23.00 7.03
C ASN A 5 -9.37 -21.91 6.00
N THR A 6 -9.49 -20.66 6.46
CA THR A 6 -9.73 -19.49 5.60
C THR A 6 -8.52 -19.14 4.73
N LEU A 7 -7.30 -19.55 5.11
CA LEU A 7 -6.08 -19.27 4.35
C LEU A 7 -6.07 -19.97 2.98
N ASP A 8 -6.55 -21.22 2.90
CA ASP A 8 -6.61 -21.95 1.64
C ASP A 8 -7.49 -21.23 0.61
N THR A 9 -8.55 -20.56 1.07
CA THR A 9 -9.41 -19.72 0.22
C THR A 9 -8.65 -18.51 -0.31
N LEU A 10 -7.88 -17.82 0.54
CA LEU A 10 -7.05 -16.68 0.12
C LEU A 10 -5.98 -17.10 -0.89
N ILE A 11 -5.29 -18.20 -0.63
CA ILE A 11 -4.25 -18.75 -1.51
C ILE A 11 -4.86 -19.15 -2.84
N THR A 12 -5.97 -19.89 -2.84
CA THR A 12 -6.66 -20.30 -4.06
C THR A 12 -7.10 -19.10 -4.89
N ARG A 13 -7.69 -18.08 -4.24
CA ARG A 13 -8.09 -16.83 -4.91
C ARG A 13 -6.89 -16.12 -5.54
N PHE A 14 -5.73 -16.08 -4.86
CA PHE A 14 -4.51 -15.49 -5.40
C PHE A 14 -3.99 -16.27 -6.61
N GLN A 15 -3.93 -17.60 -6.52
CA GLN A 15 -3.46 -18.48 -7.59
C GLN A 15 -4.34 -18.42 -8.85
N GLN A 16 -5.64 -18.16 -8.69
CA GLN A 16 -6.59 -18.04 -9.81
C GLN A 16 -6.50 -16.71 -10.56
N GLN A 17 -5.74 -15.72 -10.06
CA GLN A 17 -5.54 -14.46 -10.77
C GLN A 17 -4.80 -14.68 -12.09
N LYS A 18 -5.31 -14.09 -13.17
CA LYS A 18 -4.70 -14.17 -14.50
C LYS A 18 -4.33 -12.77 -15.01
N PRO A 19 -3.02 -12.44 -15.16
CA PRO A 19 -1.86 -13.21 -14.70
C PRO A 19 -1.67 -13.18 -13.17
N ILE A 20 -0.98 -14.18 -12.61
CA ILE A 20 -0.55 -14.16 -11.20
C ILE A 20 0.32 -12.93 -10.97
N ARG A 21 -0.02 -12.13 -9.97
CA ARG A 21 0.64 -10.84 -9.69
C ARG A 21 1.92 -11.01 -8.86
N ALA A 22 2.79 -11.94 -9.26
CA ALA A 22 4.01 -12.30 -8.53
C ALA A 22 4.93 -11.10 -8.26
N SER A 23 5.20 -10.24 -9.25
CA SER A 23 6.00 -9.02 -9.07
C SER A 23 5.43 -8.11 -7.98
N SER A 24 4.10 -7.92 -7.97
CA SER A 24 3.45 -7.09 -6.97
C SER A 24 3.49 -7.74 -5.58
N LEU A 25 3.36 -9.08 -5.50
CA LEU A 25 3.49 -9.80 -4.23
C LEU A 25 4.93 -9.70 -3.69
N VAL A 26 5.95 -9.87 -4.52
CA VAL A 26 7.36 -9.70 -4.12
C VAL A 26 7.63 -8.30 -3.58
N ILE A 27 7.11 -7.24 -4.22
CA ILE A 27 7.19 -5.88 -3.68
C ILE A 27 6.45 -5.74 -2.33
N THR A 28 5.40 -6.54 -2.10
CA THR A 28 4.72 -6.62 -0.79
C THR A 28 5.65 -7.15 0.28
N LEU A 29 6.27 -8.28 -0.01
CA LEU A 29 7.17 -8.95 0.90
C LEU A 29 8.42 -8.10 1.18
N TYR A 30 9.00 -7.48 0.16
CA TYR A 30 10.13 -6.57 0.38
C TYR A 30 9.79 -5.47 1.38
N GLY A 31 8.57 -4.97 1.33
CA GLY A 31 8.18 -3.89 2.20
C GLY A 31 7.69 -4.20 3.57
N ASP A 32 6.79 -5.15 3.62
CA ASP A 32 6.21 -5.58 4.87
C ASP A 32 7.24 -6.34 5.70
N THR A 33 8.08 -7.13 5.05
CA THR A 33 8.95 -8.08 5.73
C THR A 33 10.42 -7.73 5.58
N ILE A 34 10.98 -7.70 4.37
CA ILE A 34 12.45 -7.75 4.21
C ILE A 34 13.13 -6.41 4.60
N GLU A 35 12.59 -5.26 4.18
CA GLU A 35 13.16 -3.93 4.49
C GLU A 35 13.27 -3.65 5.99
N PRO A 36 12.26 -3.96 6.83
CA PRO A 36 12.40 -3.91 8.29
C PRO A 36 13.59 -4.68 8.86
N HIS A 37 14.04 -5.75 8.18
CA HIS A 37 15.14 -6.63 8.58
C HIS A 37 16.39 -6.41 7.74
N GLY A 38 16.72 -5.17 7.38
CA GLY A 38 17.97 -4.84 6.68
C GLY A 38 17.91 -4.98 5.16
N GLY A 39 16.77 -5.35 4.58
CA GLY A 39 16.48 -5.12 3.15
C GLY A 39 17.11 -6.11 2.17
N THR A 40 17.83 -7.12 2.63
CA THR A 40 18.56 -8.07 1.76
C THR A 40 18.19 -9.51 2.09
N VAL A 41 17.85 -10.30 1.06
CA VAL A 41 17.46 -11.71 1.23
C VAL A 41 18.04 -12.61 0.15
N TRP A 42 18.35 -13.86 0.48
CA TRP A 42 18.71 -14.89 -0.49
C TRP A 42 17.53 -15.28 -1.38
N LEU A 43 17.77 -15.44 -2.68
CA LEU A 43 16.73 -15.91 -3.61
C LEU A 43 16.17 -17.31 -3.24
N GLY A 44 17.02 -18.21 -2.74
CA GLY A 44 16.59 -19.58 -2.42
C GLY A 44 15.60 -19.65 -1.27
N SER A 45 15.78 -18.84 -0.23
CA SER A 45 14.82 -18.73 0.88
C SER A 45 13.54 -18.04 0.44
N LEU A 46 13.64 -17.01 -0.41
CA LEU A 46 12.49 -16.33 -1.00
C LEU A 46 11.61 -17.26 -1.85
N ILE A 47 12.21 -18.16 -2.64
CA ILE A 47 11.48 -19.16 -3.43
C ILE A 47 10.66 -20.06 -2.50
N LYS A 48 11.29 -20.65 -1.48
CA LYS A 48 10.63 -21.56 -0.53
C LYS A 48 9.48 -20.86 0.20
N LEU A 49 9.68 -19.59 0.56
CA LEU A 49 8.70 -18.82 1.31
C LEU A 49 7.39 -18.56 0.54
N LEU A 50 7.47 -18.44 -0.80
CA LEU A 50 6.32 -18.12 -1.65
C LEU A 50 5.78 -19.32 -2.46
N GLU A 51 6.42 -20.49 -2.33
CA GLU A 51 5.98 -21.73 -2.94
C GLU A 51 4.54 -22.12 -2.52
N PRO A 52 4.12 -22.02 -1.23
CA PRO A 52 2.74 -22.31 -0.83
C PRO A 52 1.69 -21.44 -1.54
N MET A 53 2.07 -20.24 -2.00
CA MET A 53 1.18 -19.35 -2.76
C MET A 53 1.14 -19.66 -4.26
N GLY A 54 1.75 -20.77 -4.70
CA GLY A 54 1.83 -21.17 -6.10
C GLY A 54 2.92 -20.45 -6.91
N ILE A 55 3.83 -19.73 -6.24
CA ILE A 55 4.97 -19.09 -6.91
C ILE A 55 6.16 -20.04 -6.90
N ASN A 56 6.20 -20.92 -7.90
CA ASN A 56 7.30 -21.86 -8.08
C ASN A 56 8.62 -21.16 -8.47
N GLU A 57 9.73 -21.91 -8.41
CA GLU A 57 11.07 -21.39 -8.71
C GLU A 57 11.16 -20.70 -10.07
N ARG A 58 10.55 -21.28 -11.11
CA ARG A 58 10.57 -20.71 -12.47
C ARG A 58 9.92 -19.34 -12.49
N LEU A 59 8.70 -19.21 -11.95
CA LEU A 59 7.97 -17.95 -11.88
C LEU A 59 8.71 -16.93 -11.01
N MET A 60 9.32 -17.38 -9.90
CA MET A 60 10.12 -16.51 -9.03
C MET A 60 11.32 -15.93 -9.77
N ARG A 61 12.10 -16.78 -10.47
CA ARG A 61 13.28 -16.32 -11.24
C ARG A 61 12.90 -15.32 -12.32
N THR A 62 11.81 -15.56 -13.06
CA THR A 62 11.29 -14.61 -14.04
C THR A 62 10.84 -13.30 -13.38
N THR A 63 10.20 -13.39 -12.21
CA THR A 63 9.73 -12.22 -11.45
C THR A 63 10.89 -11.36 -10.98
N ILE A 64 11.91 -11.96 -10.38
CA ILE A 64 13.11 -11.28 -9.90
C ILE A 64 13.89 -10.66 -11.06
N PHE A 65 14.08 -11.39 -12.16
CA PHE A 65 14.70 -10.85 -13.37
C PHE A 65 13.97 -9.59 -13.86
N ARG A 66 12.64 -9.63 -13.97
CA ARG A 66 11.84 -8.47 -14.38
C ARG A 66 12.01 -7.31 -13.39
N LEU A 67 11.90 -7.55 -12.08
CA LEU A 67 12.05 -6.51 -11.07
C LEU A 67 13.46 -5.88 -11.08
N THR A 68 14.50 -6.62 -11.43
CA THR A 68 15.85 -6.08 -11.64
C THR A 68 15.92 -5.23 -12.91
N GLN A 69 15.36 -5.70 -14.03
CA GLN A 69 15.30 -4.92 -15.29
C GLN A 69 14.51 -3.61 -15.13
N ASP A 70 13.41 -3.65 -14.37
CA ASP A 70 12.57 -2.49 -14.06
C ASP A 70 13.19 -1.56 -12.99
N GLY A 71 14.40 -1.88 -12.51
CA GLY A 71 15.16 -1.07 -11.55
C GLY A 71 14.61 -1.09 -10.12
N TRP A 72 13.77 -2.07 -9.76
CA TRP A 72 13.28 -2.24 -8.39
C TRP A 72 14.30 -2.94 -7.49
N LEU A 73 14.97 -3.96 -8.02
CA LEU A 73 15.90 -4.80 -7.25
C LEU A 73 17.32 -4.74 -7.81
N THR A 74 18.30 -4.78 -6.92
CA THR A 74 19.70 -5.07 -7.25
C THR A 74 20.09 -6.43 -6.69
N SER A 75 21.18 -7.01 -7.20
CA SER A 75 21.67 -8.31 -6.77
C SER A 75 23.14 -8.27 -6.39
N ASP A 76 23.48 -8.89 -5.26
CA ASP A 76 24.84 -9.13 -4.82
C ASP A 76 25.09 -10.63 -4.71
N LYS A 77 26.25 -11.09 -5.20
CA LYS A 77 26.60 -12.50 -5.20
C LYS A 77 27.65 -12.78 -4.14
N VAL A 78 27.35 -13.70 -3.23
CA VAL A 78 28.29 -14.20 -2.22
C VAL A 78 28.43 -15.70 -2.39
N GLY A 79 29.59 -16.14 -2.88
CA GLY A 79 29.83 -17.54 -3.24
C GLY A 79 28.86 -18.06 -4.30
N ARG A 80 28.04 -19.05 -3.94
CA ARG A 80 27.02 -19.67 -4.82
C ARG A 80 25.62 -19.08 -4.65
N LYS A 81 25.43 -18.16 -3.70
CA LYS A 81 24.14 -17.55 -3.37
C LYS A 81 24.03 -16.15 -3.97
N SER A 82 22.86 -15.84 -4.51
CA SER A 82 22.50 -14.50 -4.98
C SER A 82 21.51 -13.88 -4.00
N TYR A 83 21.86 -12.70 -3.48
CA TYR A 83 21.07 -11.91 -2.56
C TYR A 83 20.48 -10.73 -3.30
N TYR A 84 19.26 -10.36 -2.96
CA TYR A 84 18.54 -9.29 -3.62
C TYR A 84 18.03 -8.27 -2.60
N SER A 85 18.15 -7.00 -2.96
CA SER A 85 17.71 -5.85 -2.17
C SER A 85 17.05 -4.80 -3.05
N LEU A 86 16.26 -3.90 -2.45
CA LEU A 86 15.70 -2.76 -3.20
C LEU A 86 16.84 -1.84 -3.66
N THR A 87 16.74 -1.33 -4.89
CA THR A 87 17.58 -0.22 -5.32
C THR A 87 17.24 1.05 -4.53
N GLY A 88 18.12 2.05 -4.52
CA GLY A 88 17.81 3.33 -3.85
C GLY A 88 16.56 4.03 -4.42
N SER A 89 16.31 3.91 -5.73
CA SER A 89 15.09 4.41 -6.36
C SER A 89 13.87 3.55 -6.02
N GLY A 90 14.04 2.22 -5.98
CA GLY A 90 13.04 1.26 -5.52
C GLY A 90 12.59 1.57 -4.09
N ARG A 91 13.54 1.80 -3.17
CA ARG A 91 13.28 2.19 -1.77
C ARG A 91 12.52 3.51 -1.65
N ARG A 92 12.85 4.53 -2.45
CA ARG A 92 12.10 5.81 -2.42
C ARG A 92 10.66 5.67 -2.90
N LYS A 93 10.44 4.94 -4.01
CA LYS A 93 9.08 4.63 -4.51
C LYS A 93 8.30 3.81 -3.47
N PHE A 94 9.01 2.92 -2.79
CA PHE A 94 8.49 2.05 -1.76
C PHE A 94 8.04 2.81 -0.50
N GLU A 95 8.90 3.66 0.07
CA GLU A 95 8.64 4.40 1.31
C GLU A 95 7.36 5.23 1.24
N GLN A 96 7.11 5.88 0.10
CA GLN A 96 5.90 6.68 -0.11
C GLN A 96 4.63 5.80 -0.11
N ALA A 97 4.67 4.67 -0.82
CA ALA A 97 3.52 3.78 -0.93
C ALA A 97 3.20 3.06 0.40
N PHE A 98 4.22 2.62 1.14
CA PHE A 98 4.01 1.84 2.37
C PHE A 98 3.82 2.68 3.62
N ARG A 99 4.27 3.94 3.63
CA ARG A 99 3.88 4.89 4.68
C ARG A 99 2.36 4.97 4.79
N ARG A 100 1.65 4.93 3.65
CA ARG A 100 0.17 4.91 3.60
C ARG A 100 -0.46 3.66 4.20
N VAL A 101 0.20 2.50 4.02
CA VAL A 101 -0.28 1.21 4.51
C VAL A 101 -0.34 1.17 6.03
N TYR A 102 0.71 1.65 6.68
CA TYR A 102 0.90 1.48 8.13
C TYR A 102 0.72 2.74 8.97
N SER A 103 0.47 3.89 8.35
CA SER A 103 0.33 5.18 9.07
C SER A 103 -0.67 5.02 10.21
N ALA A 104 -0.35 5.54 11.39
CA ALA A 104 -1.24 5.49 12.55
C ALA A 104 -2.31 6.60 12.52
N ASN A 105 -1.96 7.78 11.98
CA ASN A 105 -2.74 8.99 12.13
C ASN A 105 -3.18 9.55 10.78
N GLN A 106 -4.47 9.84 10.66
CA GLN A 106 -4.97 10.86 9.74
C GLN A 106 -4.96 12.18 10.52
N THR A 107 -4.30 13.20 9.97
CA THR A 107 -4.35 14.55 10.54
C THR A 107 -5.75 15.11 10.38
N VAL A 108 -6.28 15.73 11.44
CA VAL A 108 -7.54 16.49 11.39
C VAL A 108 -7.44 17.52 10.28
N TRP A 109 -8.48 17.60 9.46
CA TRP A 109 -8.48 18.52 8.33
C TRP A 109 -8.82 19.93 8.78
N ASP A 110 -8.02 20.89 8.33
CA ASP A 110 -8.17 22.30 8.66
C ASP A 110 -9.20 23.03 7.78
N GLY A 111 -9.95 22.30 6.94
CA GLY A 111 -10.94 22.89 6.04
C GLY A 111 -10.36 23.54 4.78
N SER A 112 -9.03 23.53 4.60
CA SER A 112 -8.37 24.16 3.45
C SER A 112 -8.29 23.23 2.24
N TRP A 113 -8.20 23.86 1.07
CA TRP A 113 -8.07 23.23 -0.23
C TRP A 113 -6.91 23.87 -0.99
N CYS A 114 -6.18 23.05 -1.73
CA CYS A 114 -5.34 23.52 -2.82
C CYS A 114 -6.13 23.43 -4.12
N LEU A 115 -6.32 24.56 -4.81
CA LEU A 115 -7.01 24.60 -6.10
C LEU A 115 -6.04 25.01 -7.20
N ILE A 116 -6.15 24.41 -8.37
CA ILE A 116 -5.33 24.75 -9.54
C ILE A 116 -6.24 25.01 -10.73
N MET A 117 -6.14 26.21 -11.28
CA MET A 117 -6.81 26.59 -12.52
C MET A 117 -5.91 26.28 -13.70
N THR A 118 -6.43 25.48 -14.63
CA THR A 118 -5.68 24.89 -15.76
C THR A 118 -6.20 25.35 -17.12
N GLN A 119 -6.82 26.53 -17.17
CA GLN A 119 -7.48 27.07 -18.36
C GLN A 119 -6.53 27.24 -19.56
N GLN A 120 -5.27 27.58 -19.31
CA GLN A 120 -4.25 27.76 -20.36
C GLN A 120 -3.63 26.43 -20.84
N LEU A 121 -3.99 25.30 -20.22
CA LEU A 121 -3.49 23.98 -20.63
C LEU A 121 -4.35 23.38 -21.73
N SER A 122 -3.70 22.74 -22.70
CA SER A 122 -4.37 21.81 -23.62
C SER A 122 -5.00 20.65 -22.85
N ALA A 123 -5.95 19.94 -23.49
CA ALA A 123 -6.58 18.77 -22.89
C ALA A 123 -5.56 17.71 -22.47
N ASP A 124 -4.57 17.44 -23.33
CA ASP A 124 -3.52 16.45 -23.05
C ASP A 124 -2.60 16.88 -21.89
N ALA A 125 -2.18 18.14 -21.86
CA ALA A 125 -1.35 18.66 -20.77
C ALA A 125 -2.10 18.64 -19.43
N ARG A 126 -3.40 18.94 -19.44
CA ARG A 126 -4.25 18.86 -18.24
C ARG A 126 -4.40 17.41 -17.76
N LYS A 127 -4.61 16.47 -18.68
CA LYS A 127 -4.70 15.04 -18.36
C LYS A 127 -3.40 14.53 -17.72
N GLN A 128 -2.25 14.85 -18.32
CA GLN A 128 -0.94 14.48 -17.78
C GLN A 128 -0.68 15.10 -16.41
N LEU A 129 -1.04 16.38 -16.22
CA LEU A 129 -0.91 17.04 -14.92
C LEU A 129 -1.78 16.34 -13.86
N LEU A 130 -3.03 16.00 -14.19
CA LEU A 130 -3.92 15.29 -13.29
C LEU A 130 -3.38 13.89 -12.94
N GLU A 131 -2.86 13.14 -13.92
CA GLU A 131 -2.24 11.83 -13.68
C GLU A 131 -1.05 11.93 -12.71
N ASN A 132 -0.22 12.96 -12.84
CA ASN A 132 0.92 13.20 -11.96
C ASN A 132 0.49 13.66 -10.55
N LEU A 133 -0.60 14.42 -10.44
CA LEU A 133 -1.13 14.93 -9.18
C LEU A 133 -2.14 13.98 -8.50
N ASN A 134 -2.54 12.90 -9.16
CA ASN A 134 -3.50 11.93 -8.60
C ASN A 134 -3.01 11.34 -7.27
N TRP A 135 -1.70 11.06 -7.19
CA TRP A 135 -1.07 10.60 -5.95
C TRP A 135 -1.12 11.63 -4.81
N GLN A 136 -1.33 12.91 -5.12
CA GLN A 136 -1.49 14.01 -4.15
C GLN A 136 -2.97 14.31 -3.84
N GLY A 137 -3.87 13.40 -4.23
CA GLY A 137 -5.30 13.48 -3.96
C GLY A 137 -6.05 14.50 -4.83
N PHE A 138 -5.47 14.96 -5.95
CA PHE A 138 -6.16 15.90 -6.84
C PHE A 138 -7.25 15.20 -7.66
N GLY A 139 -8.40 15.84 -7.71
CA GLY A 139 -9.52 15.48 -8.57
C GLY A 139 -10.00 16.68 -9.39
N VAL A 140 -10.80 16.40 -10.43
CA VAL A 140 -11.44 17.45 -11.24
C VAL A 140 -12.70 17.92 -10.54
N LEU A 141 -12.70 19.15 -10.03
CA LEU A 141 -13.88 19.72 -9.35
C LEU A 141 -14.90 20.23 -10.35
N THR A 142 -14.44 20.94 -11.40
CA THR A 142 -15.28 21.39 -12.52
C THR A 142 -14.41 21.88 -13.67
N GLY A 143 -14.71 21.46 -14.91
CA GLY A 143 -14.08 21.98 -16.12
C GLY A 143 -12.55 22.04 -16.11
N GLN A 144 -12.01 23.22 -15.79
CA GLN A 144 -10.57 23.55 -15.76
C GLN A 144 -10.02 23.75 -14.34
N LEU A 145 -10.83 23.50 -13.31
CA LEU A 145 -10.47 23.60 -11.91
C LEU A 145 -10.28 22.20 -11.33
N ILE A 146 -9.05 21.92 -10.91
CA ILE A 146 -8.71 20.72 -10.13
C ILE A 146 -8.41 21.11 -8.69
N GLY A 147 -8.63 20.21 -7.74
CA GLY A 147 -8.36 20.51 -6.34
C GLY A 147 -8.13 19.28 -5.48
N SER A 148 -7.50 19.51 -4.33
CA SER A 148 -7.23 18.48 -3.32
C SER A 148 -7.34 19.10 -1.91
N PRO A 149 -7.99 18.41 -0.96
CA PRO A 149 -8.08 18.83 0.44
C PRO A 149 -6.85 18.40 1.27
N SER A 150 -5.99 17.54 0.72
CA SER A 150 -4.83 16.95 1.42
C SER A 150 -3.49 17.31 0.78
N ALA A 151 -3.48 18.21 -0.21
CA ALA A 151 -2.29 18.48 -1.00
C ALA A 151 -1.19 19.19 -0.22
N ASN A 152 0.04 18.70 -0.39
CA ASN A 152 1.22 19.43 0.02
C ASN A 152 1.71 20.34 -1.11
N LEU A 153 1.73 21.66 -0.86
CA LEU A 153 2.17 22.66 -1.85
C LEU A 153 3.61 22.46 -2.34
N SER A 154 4.54 21.96 -1.52
CA SER A 154 5.91 21.68 -1.98
C SER A 154 5.92 20.58 -3.04
N ASP A 155 5.10 19.54 -2.84
CA ASP A 155 5.00 18.42 -3.75
C ASP A 155 4.32 18.84 -5.06
N VAL A 156 3.25 19.64 -4.95
CA VAL A 156 2.58 20.24 -6.11
C VAL A 156 3.55 21.09 -6.94
N ASN A 157 4.33 21.96 -6.29
CA ASN A 157 5.33 22.78 -6.97
C ASN A 157 6.43 21.96 -7.64
N THR A 158 6.84 20.85 -7.03
CA THR A 158 7.81 19.90 -7.59
C THR A 158 7.27 19.26 -8.88
N VAL A 159 6.01 18.82 -8.86
CA VAL A 159 5.33 18.26 -10.04
C VAL A 159 5.23 19.30 -11.15
N LEU A 160 4.80 20.52 -10.84
CA LEU A 160 4.67 21.60 -11.82
C LEU A 160 6.01 22.01 -12.45
N ALA A 161 7.08 22.04 -11.65
CA ALA A 161 8.44 22.29 -12.14
C ALA A 161 8.89 21.19 -13.11
N SER A 162 8.73 19.93 -12.73
CA SER A 162 9.12 18.78 -13.56
C SER A 162 8.37 18.72 -14.90
N SER A 163 7.17 19.30 -14.96
CA SER A 163 6.34 19.35 -16.16
C SER A 163 6.43 20.68 -16.92
N ASN A 164 7.25 21.64 -16.48
CA ASN A 164 7.34 23.00 -17.06
C ASN A 164 5.99 23.73 -17.15
N LEU A 165 5.14 23.60 -16.13
CA LEU A 165 3.78 24.16 -16.09
C LEU A 165 3.60 25.33 -15.11
N GLN A 166 4.64 25.71 -14.37
CA GLN A 166 4.56 26.73 -13.30
C GLN A 166 3.99 28.07 -13.77
N SER A 167 4.29 28.50 -15.00
CA SER A 167 3.79 29.76 -15.59
C SER A 167 2.48 29.61 -16.37
N LYS A 168 1.89 28.40 -16.39
CA LYS A 168 0.69 28.06 -17.19
C LYS A 168 -0.53 27.69 -16.33
N VAL A 169 -0.39 27.72 -15.02
CA VAL A 169 -1.46 27.43 -14.06
C VAL A 169 -1.50 28.49 -12.98
N ILE A 170 -2.66 28.67 -12.36
CA ILE A 170 -2.83 29.52 -11.19
C ILE A 170 -3.16 28.62 -10.00
N ILE A 171 -2.40 28.73 -8.92
CA ILE A 171 -2.61 27.96 -7.70
C ILE A 171 -3.26 28.87 -6.66
N PHE A 172 -4.37 28.42 -6.08
CA PHE A 172 -5.01 29.05 -4.95
C PHE A 172 -4.76 28.20 -3.70
N LYS A 173 -4.28 28.85 -2.65
CA LYS A 173 -4.32 28.31 -1.29
C LYS A 173 -5.55 28.90 -0.62
N THR A 174 -6.50 28.05 -0.25
CA THR A 174 -7.69 28.52 0.48
C THR A 174 -7.42 28.52 1.99
N HIS A 175 -8.34 29.13 2.75
CA HIS A 175 -8.35 29.11 4.21
C HIS A 175 -9.48 28.20 4.71
N GLN A 176 -9.44 27.91 6.01
CA GLN A 176 -10.44 27.14 6.73
C GLN A 176 -11.86 27.65 6.49
N GLN A 177 -12.81 26.75 6.29
CA GLN A 177 -14.23 27.06 6.20
C GLN A 177 -14.89 27.02 7.58
N GLU A 178 -15.93 27.85 7.80
CA GLU A 178 -16.73 27.85 9.04
C GLU A 178 -17.56 26.56 9.17
N GLU A 179 -18.25 26.14 8.10
CA GLU A 179 -18.90 24.83 8.02
C GLU A 179 -17.96 23.83 7.36
N LEU A 180 -17.40 22.92 8.17
CA LEU A 180 -16.61 21.81 7.64
C LEU A 180 -17.52 20.83 6.91
N ALA A 181 -17.20 20.57 5.63
CA ALA A 181 -17.76 19.49 4.85
C ALA A 181 -19.30 19.49 4.71
N GLY A 182 -19.94 20.62 4.41
CA GLY A 182 -21.39 20.68 4.15
C GLY A 182 -21.89 19.71 3.06
N LYS A 183 -23.22 19.52 2.95
CA LYS A 183 -23.84 18.51 2.06
C LYS A 183 -23.32 18.59 0.61
N GLN A 184 -23.20 19.80 0.06
CA GLN A 184 -22.79 20.04 -1.32
C GLN A 184 -21.32 19.65 -1.56
N ILE A 185 -20.43 19.93 -0.60
CA ILE A 185 -19.04 19.50 -0.68
C ILE A 185 -18.94 17.98 -0.61
N ARG A 186 -19.69 17.32 0.28
CA ARG A 186 -19.70 15.85 0.33
C ARG A 186 -20.21 15.21 -0.97
N MET A 187 -21.22 15.80 -1.60
CA MET A 187 -21.69 15.36 -2.92
C MET A 187 -20.61 15.52 -4.00
N LEU A 188 -19.98 16.70 -4.06
CA LEU A 188 -18.87 16.96 -4.97
C LEU A 188 -17.73 15.96 -4.78
N VAL A 189 -17.35 15.68 -3.53
CA VAL A 189 -16.30 14.73 -3.18
C VAL A 189 -16.69 13.30 -3.59
N ARG A 190 -17.93 12.89 -3.32
CA ARG A 190 -18.45 11.57 -3.70
C ARG A 190 -18.34 11.33 -5.21
N GLU A 191 -18.69 12.33 -6.02
CA GLU A 191 -18.63 12.26 -7.49
C GLU A 191 -17.19 12.35 -8.01
N CYS A 192 -16.41 13.31 -7.52
CA CYS A 192 -15.07 13.63 -8.01
C CYS A 192 -14.08 12.46 -7.83
N TRP A 193 -14.23 11.67 -6.77
CA TRP A 193 -13.37 10.52 -6.47
C TRP A 193 -14.08 9.16 -6.62
N GLU A 194 -15.25 9.10 -7.24
CA GLU A 194 -16.05 7.87 -7.40
C GLU A 194 -16.17 7.08 -6.08
N LEU A 195 -16.50 7.75 -4.97
CA LEU A 195 -16.38 7.14 -3.63
C LEU A 195 -17.20 5.84 -3.48
N ASP A 196 -18.34 5.72 -4.16
CA ASP A 196 -19.16 4.50 -4.15
C ASP A 196 -18.40 3.28 -4.68
N LYS A 197 -17.63 3.48 -5.75
CA LYS A 197 -16.81 2.44 -6.36
C LYS A 197 -15.60 2.10 -5.51
N LEU A 198 -15.01 3.10 -4.84
CA LEU A 198 -13.94 2.86 -3.88
C LEU A 198 -14.46 2.12 -2.63
N GLY A 199 -15.62 2.51 -2.11
CA GLY A 199 -16.32 1.84 -1.01
C GLY A 199 -16.62 0.38 -1.33
N ALA A 200 -17.10 0.08 -2.54
CA ALA A 200 -17.32 -1.29 -3.00
C ALA A 200 -16.04 -2.15 -2.97
N HIS A 201 -14.89 -1.61 -3.42
CA HIS A 201 -13.62 -2.33 -3.31
C HIS A 201 -13.16 -2.55 -1.87
N TYR A 202 -13.44 -1.61 -0.97
CA TYR A 202 -13.19 -1.80 0.47
C TYR A 202 -14.12 -2.87 1.06
N GLN A 203 -15.38 -2.90 0.64
CA GLN A 203 -16.33 -3.92 1.05
C GLN A 203 -15.89 -5.32 0.60
N GLU A 204 -15.42 -5.48 -0.64
CA GLU A 204 -14.85 -6.75 -1.13
C GLU A 204 -13.68 -7.23 -0.25
N PHE A 205 -12.83 -6.31 0.21
CA PHE A 205 -11.74 -6.65 1.14
C PHE A 205 -12.26 -7.06 2.51
N ILE A 206 -13.25 -6.33 3.04
CA ILE A 206 -13.89 -6.67 4.31
C ILE A 206 -14.50 -8.06 4.24
N ASP A 207 -15.23 -8.39 3.18
CA ASP A 207 -15.87 -9.69 3.00
C ASP A 207 -14.85 -10.82 2.87
N LEU A 208 -13.71 -10.54 2.25
CA LEU A 208 -12.61 -11.51 2.12
C LEU A 208 -11.91 -11.80 3.45
N PHE A 209 -11.70 -10.79 4.30
CA PHE A 209 -10.89 -10.92 5.52
C PHE A 209 -11.68 -11.02 6.82
N ARG A 210 -12.99 -10.74 6.81
CA ARG A 210 -13.85 -10.94 7.99
C ARG A 210 -13.90 -12.39 8.46
N PRO A 211 -14.03 -13.41 7.58
CA PRO A 211 -13.97 -14.82 8.01
C PRO A 211 -12.62 -15.18 8.62
N VAL A 212 -11.52 -14.62 8.09
CA VAL A 212 -10.17 -14.80 8.65
C VAL A 212 -10.15 -14.27 10.07
N TRP A 213 -10.59 -13.03 10.31
CA TRP A 213 -10.64 -12.46 11.65
C TRP A 213 -11.47 -13.30 12.63
N GLN A 214 -12.64 -13.81 12.21
CA GLN A 214 -13.46 -14.69 13.05
C GLN A 214 -12.72 -15.96 13.44
N GLU A 215 -12.05 -16.62 12.49
CA GLU A 215 -11.25 -17.82 12.77
C GLU A 215 -10.02 -17.52 13.64
N LEU A 216 -9.38 -16.35 13.46
CA LEU A 216 -8.30 -15.91 14.33
C LEU A 216 -8.79 -15.68 15.76
N ASP A 217 -10.02 -15.20 15.95
CA ASP A 217 -10.58 -14.89 17.27
C ASP A 217 -10.88 -16.15 18.09
N GLU A 218 -11.29 -17.23 17.41
CA GLU A 218 -11.59 -18.52 18.02
C GLU A 218 -10.34 -19.36 18.36
N LYS A 219 -9.17 -19.03 17.79
CA LYS A 219 -7.93 -19.80 17.95
C LYS A 219 -6.91 -19.07 18.81
N ASP A 220 -6.45 -19.74 19.87
CA ASP A 220 -5.43 -19.19 20.77
C ASP A 220 -4.03 -19.15 20.15
N ASN A 221 -3.68 -20.15 19.33
CA ASN A 221 -2.38 -20.28 18.69
C ASN A 221 -2.54 -20.77 17.26
N ILE A 222 -2.00 -20.00 16.32
CA ILE A 222 -1.96 -20.30 14.89
C ILE A 222 -0.53 -20.66 14.54
N ASP A 223 -0.35 -21.59 13.60
CA ASP A 223 0.98 -21.92 13.16
C ASP A 223 1.69 -20.74 12.47
N ALA A 224 3.02 -20.73 12.59
CA ALA A 224 3.86 -19.63 12.17
C ALA A 224 3.83 -19.40 10.64
N GLU A 225 3.75 -20.48 9.85
CA GLU A 225 3.68 -20.42 8.40
C GLU A 225 2.34 -19.82 7.93
N SER A 226 1.21 -20.32 8.46
CA SER A 226 -0.12 -19.77 8.16
C SER A 226 -0.23 -18.29 8.53
N SER A 227 0.37 -17.89 9.65
CA SER A 227 0.43 -16.49 10.09
C SER A 227 1.20 -15.61 9.10
N PHE A 228 2.35 -16.09 8.63
CA PHE A 228 3.14 -15.39 7.62
C PHE A 228 2.41 -15.29 6.26
N LEU A 229 1.82 -16.38 5.78
CA LEU A 229 1.11 -16.40 4.50
C LEU A 229 -0.12 -15.47 4.54
N THR A 230 -0.88 -15.51 5.64
CA THR A 230 -2.03 -14.62 5.86
C THR A 230 -1.60 -13.16 5.89
N ARG A 231 -0.51 -12.83 6.60
CA ARG A 231 0.01 -11.45 6.67
C ARG A 231 0.41 -10.93 5.29
N THR A 232 1.12 -11.74 4.53
CA THR A 232 1.56 -11.39 3.18
C THR A 232 0.37 -11.11 2.27
N LEU A 233 -0.66 -11.96 2.26
CA LEU A 233 -1.86 -11.76 1.45
C LEU A 233 -2.72 -10.59 1.94
N LEU A 234 -2.84 -10.38 3.26
CA LEU A 234 -3.53 -9.25 3.87
C LEU A 234 -2.95 -7.92 3.38
N ILE A 235 -1.64 -7.74 3.54
CA ILE A 235 -0.98 -6.50 3.12
C ILE A 235 -0.98 -6.37 1.59
N HIS A 236 -0.88 -7.49 0.87
CA HIS A 236 -0.93 -7.46 -0.59
C HIS A 236 -2.28 -6.92 -1.10
N GLU A 237 -3.38 -7.41 -0.56
CA GLU A 237 -4.73 -6.97 -0.91
C GLU A 237 -5.00 -5.54 -0.44
N TYR A 238 -4.69 -5.23 0.82
CA TYR A 238 -4.93 -3.91 1.40
C TYR A 238 -4.14 -2.80 0.70
N ARG A 239 -2.86 -3.05 0.38
CA ARG A 239 -2.03 -2.07 -0.34
C ARG A 239 -2.62 -1.72 -1.71
N LYS A 240 -3.22 -2.67 -2.43
CA LYS A 240 -3.83 -2.38 -3.75
C LYS A 240 -4.97 -1.36 -3.66
N LEU A 241 -5.73 -1.37 -2.56
CA LEU A 241 -6.77 -0.38 -2.29
C LEU A 241 -6.14 0.99 -2.05
N LEU A 242 -5.14 1.04 -1.18
CA LEU A 242 -4.46 2.29 -0.82
C LEU A 242 -3.67 2.95 -1.96
N LEU A 243 -3.23 2.16 -2.96
CA LEU A 243 -2.63 2.72 -4.18
C LEU A 243 -3.64 3.45 -5.06
N ARG A 244 -4.95 3.27 -4.84
CA ARG A 244 -6.05 3.93 -5.54
C ARG A 244 -6.80 4.93 -4.65
N ASP A 245 -6.58 4.87 -3.35
CA ASP A 245 -7.25 5.73 -2.38
C ASP A 245 -6.67 7.16 -2.43
N PRO A 246 -7.51 8.19 -2.62
CA PRO A 246 -7.07 9.59 -2.66
C PRO A 246 -6.64 10.16 -1.30
N GLN A 247 -6.85 9.43 -0.21
CA GLN A 247 -6.56 9.82 1.17
C GLN A 247 -7.24 11.13 1.57
N LEU A 248 -8.54 11.21 1.27
CA LEU A 248 -9.37 12.32 1.67
C LEU A 248 -9.47 12.36 3.21
N PRO A 249 -9.59 13.57 3.78
CA PRO A 249 -9.97 13.78 5.18
C PRO A 249 -11.20 12.98 5.61
N GLU A 250 -11.19 12.49 6.86
CA GLU A 250 -12.34 11.75 7.40
C GLU A 250 -13.62 12.60 7.42
N GLU A 251 -13.48 13.90 7.61
CA GLU A 251 -14.57 14.88 7.65
C GLU A 251 -15.31 14.97 6.30
N LEU A 252 -14.64 14.64 5.19
CA LEU A 252 -15.23 14.65 3.84
C LEU A 252 -15.82 13.29 3.43
N LEU A 253 -15.58 12.24 4.21
CA LEU A 253 -16.01 10.88 3.92
C LEU A 253 -17.41 10.60 4.50
N PRO A 254 -18.14 9.60 3.97
CA PRO A 254 -19.37 9.12 4.59
C PRO A 254 -19.16 8.68 6.04
N GLY A 255 -20.19 8.84 6.88
CA GLY A 255 -20.12 8.45 8.29
C GLY A 255 -19.83 6.95 8.47
N ASP A 256 -20.39 6.13 7.59
CA ASP A 256 -20.28 4.67 7.50
C ASP A 256 -19.20 4.19 6.52
N TRP A 257 -18.21 5.04 6.19
CA TRP A 257 -17.18 4.74 5.20
C TRP A 257 -16.45 3.40 5.41
N GLU A 258 -16.50 2.54 4.40
CA GLU A 258 -15.96 1.18 4.42
C GLU A 258 -14.43 1.18 4.61
N GLY A 259 -13.73 2.21 4.12
CA GLY A 259 -12.29 2.33 4.29
C GLY A 259 -11.87 2.35 5.77
N ARG A 260 -12.70 2.93 6.66
CA ARG A 260 -12.44 2.92 8.11
C ARG A 260 -12.54 1.51 8.69
N ALA A 261 -13.59 0.79 8.32
CA ALA A 261 -13.80 -0.60 8.76
C ALA A 261 -12.70 -1.53 8.21
N ALA A 262 -12.33 -1.38 6.94
CA ALA A 262 -11.27 -2.15 6.31
C ALA A 262 -9.91 -1.93 6.98
N ARG A 263 -9.56 -0.67 7.29
CA ARG A 263 -8.33 -0.32 8.01
C ARG A 263 -8.29 -0.95 9.39
N GLN A 264 -9.39 -0.88 10.15
CA GLN A 264 -9.48 -1.44 11.49
C GLN A 264 -9.39 -2.97 11.47
N LEU A 265 -10.05 -3.63 10.50
CA LEU A 265 -9.94 -5.07 10.27
C LEU A 265 -8.50 -5.48 9.93
N CYS A 266 -7.87 -4.79 8.98
CA CYS A 266 -6.49 -5.03 8.57
C CYS A 266 -5.53 -4.91 9.75
N ARG A 267 -5.65 -3.82 10.53
CA ARG A 267 -4.86 -3.60 11.76
C ARG A 267 -5.01 -4.74 12.76
N ASN A 268 -6.23 -5.17 13.04
CA ASN A 268 -6.50 -6.23 14.02
C ASN A 268 -5.91 -7.57 13.61
N ILE A 269 -6.14 -7.99 12.36
CA ILE A 269 -5.57 -9.22 11.79
C ILE A 269 -4.05 -9.14 11.84
N TYR A 270 -3.47 -8.05 11.32
CA TYR A 270 -2.02 -7.86 11.24
C TYR A 270 -1.36 -7.98 12.62
N ARG A 271 -1.88 -7.28 13.63
CA ARG A 271 -1.36 -7.35 14.99
C ARG A 271 -1.41 -8.76 15.56
N LYS A 272 -2.51 -9.48 15.36
CA LYS A 272 -2.71 -10.82 15.93
C LYS A 272 -1.74 -11.86 15.35
N ILE A 273 -1.47 -11.80 14.04
CA ILE A 273 -0.62 -12.81 13.36
C ILE A 273 0.86 -12.44 13.32
N THR A 274 1.23 -11.17 13.53
CA THR A 274 2.61 -10.72 13.35
C THR A 274 3.62 -11.46 14.23
N PRO A 275 3.40 -11.68 15.54
CA PRO A 275 4.38 -12.38 16.37
C PRO A 275 4.75 -13.78 15.85
N ALA A 276 3.75 -14.58 15.44
CA ALA A 276 3.98 -15.90 14.87
C ALA A 276 4.60 -15.83 13.47
N ALA A 277 4.21 -14.85 12.65
CA ALA A 277 4.83 -14.62 11.34
C ALA A 277 6.33 -14.28 11.46
N GLU A 278 6.72 -13.43 12.42
CA GLU A 278 8.13 -13.06 12.65
C GLU A 278 8.98 -14.26 13.07
N GLN A 279 8.42 -15.17 13.89
CA GLN A 279 9.09 -16.43 14.24
C GLN A 279 9.32 -17.33 13.02
N TRP A 280 8.38 -17.36 12.07
CA TRP A 280 8.55 -18.09 10.82
C TRP A 280 9.68 -17.49 9.98
N LEU A 281 9.70 -16.16 9.87
CA LEU A 281 10.67 -15.42 9.08
C LEU A 281 12.11 -15.60 9.57
N GLY A 282 12.34 -15.47 10.87
CA GLY A 282 13.67 -15.67 11.47
C GLY A 282 14.25 -17.07 11.26
N LYS A 283 13.40 -18.08 11.02
CA LYS A 283 13.81 -19.47 10.75
C LYS A 283 14.02 -19.77 9.27
N ASN A 284 13.35 -19.04 8.38
CA ASN A 284 13.23 -19.42 6.96
C ASN A 284 13.87 -18.43 5.99
N LEU A 285 14.13 -17.18 6.41
CA LEU A 285 14.84 -16.19 5.59
C LEU A 285 16.27 -15.97 6.09
N GLU A 286 17.16 -15.73 5.12
CA GLU A 286 18.58 -15.51 5.36
C GLU A 286 19.10 -14.36 4.49
N SER A 287 19.99 -13.57 5.08
CA SER A 287 20.84 -12.57 4.44
C SER A 287 22.25 -13.15 4.21
N ALA A 288 23.17 -12.35 3.67
CA ALA A 288 24.56 -12.77 3.49
C ALA A 288 25.27 -13.09 4.81
N ASP A 289 24.79 -12.52 5.92
CA ASP A 289 25.38 -12.63 7.26
C ASP A 289 24.74 -13.73 8.11
N GLY A 290 23.75 -14.46 7.57
CA GLY A 290 23.03 -15.52 8.28
C GLY A 290 21.51 -15.28 8.35
N PRO A 291 20.82 -15.63 9.45
CA PRO A 291 19.41 -15.29 9.64
C PRO A 291 19.15 -13.80 9.50
N LEU A 292 17.91 -13.41 9.16
CA LEU A 292 17.52 -12.01 9.12
C LEU A 292 17.75 -11.33 10.50
N PRO A 293 18.26 -10.08 10.52
CA PRO A 293 18.39 -9.31 11.76
C PRO A 293 17.02 -8.97 12.34
N GLU A 294 16.98 -8.51 13.59
CA GLU A 294 15.74 -8.04 14.21
C GLU A 294 15.11 -6.88 13.42
N ALA A 295 13.78 -6.79 13.48
CA ALA A 295 13.06 -5.72 12.82
C ALA A 295 13.42 -4.35 13.42
N SER A 296 13.60 -3.35 12.57
CA SER A 296 13.80 -1.95 12.98
C SER A 296 12.66 -1.41 13.87
N GLN A 297 12.93 -0.41 14.73
CA GLN A 297 11.92 0.15 15.63
C GLN A 297 10.65 0.67 14.94
N SER A 298 10.78 1.22 13.73
CA SER A 298 9.64 1.72 12.94
C SER A 298 8.65 0.61 12.55
N PHE A 299 9.11 -0.64 12.49
CA PHE A 299 8.26 -1.81 12.29
C PHE A 299 7.24 -1.95 13.42
N TYR A 300 7.68 -1.84 14.67
CA TYR A 300 6.83 -1.98 15.84
C TYR A 300 5.86 -0.81 16.04
N GLN A 301 6.04 0.30 15.32
CA GLN A 301 5.12 1.44 15.32
C GLN A 301 3.96 1.28 14.31
N ARG A 302 4.01 0.28 13.43
CA ARG A 302 3.00 0.05 12.40
C ARG A 302 1.61 -0.12 13.01
N PHE A 303 0.61 0.46 12.35
CA PHE A 303 -0.78 0.44 12.82
C PHE A 303 -0.97 0.98 14.25
N GLY A 304 -0.13 1.94 14.66
CA GLY A 304 -0.18 2.57 15.98
C GLY A 304 0.38 1.71 17.11
N GLY A 305 1.21 0.71 16.79
CA GLY A 305 1.89 -0.13 17.76
C GLY A 305 1.57 -1.61 17.60
N LEU A 306 2.63 -2.42 17.55
CA LEU A 306 2.62 -3.87 17.64
C LEU A 306 3.08 -4.24 19.05
N ASN A 307 2.22 -4.06 20.04
CA ASN A 307 2.44 -4.54 21.41
C ASN A 307 2.21 -6.05 21.47
#